data_AF-A0A1H4ZKK4-F1
#
_entry.id   AF-A0A1H4ZKK4-F1
#
_cell.length_a   1.000
_cell.length_b   1.000
_cell.length_c   1.000
_cell.angle_alpha   90.00
_cell.angle_beta   90.00
_cell.angle_gamma   90.00
#
_symmetry.space_group_name_H-M   'P 1'
#
loop_
_entity.id
_entity.type
_entity.pdbx_description
1 polymer ?
#
loop_
_entity_poly.entity_id
_entity_poly.type
_entity_poly.pdbx_seq_one_letter_code
_entity_poly.pdbx_strand_id
1 'polypeptide(L)'
;MSVVATATTVETGHAHPSVNRPNLTSVGTIIWLSSELMFFAALFAMYFTLRSVTGPDHWKEMASHLNLPFSATNTTILVLSSLTCQLGVFAAERGDVKKLRGWFIITFVMGAIFIGGQIFEYTELVKKDGLSLSSDPYGSVFYLTTGFHGMHVTGGLIAFLFVLGRTYAAKRFTHEQATAAIVVSYYWHFVDVVWIGLFATIYLIK
;
A
#
# COMPACT_ATOMS: atom_id res chain seq x y z
N MET A 1 62.03 -52.37 3.61
CA MET A 1 61.17 -51.96 2.47
C MET A 1 60.01 -51.15 3.03
N SER A 2 59.62 -50.10 2.31
CA SER A 2 58.98 -48.86 2.78
C SER A 2 57.67 -48.98 3.57
N VAL A 3 57.52 -48.08 4.53
CA VAL A 3 56.22 -47.64 5.07
C VAL A 3 55.51 -46.84 3.97
N VAL A 4 54.40 -47.34 3.45
CA VAL A 4 53.55 -46.62 2.50
C VAL A 4 52.68 -45.65 3.31
N ALA A 5 53.01 -44.36 3.25
CA ALA A 5 52.15 -43.30 3.75
C ALA A 5 51.08 -43.01 2.70
N THR A 6 49.86 -43.48 2.93
CA THR A 6 48.69 -43.11 2.11
C THR A 6 48.21 -41.74 2.57
N ALA A 7 48.65 -40.68 1.88
CA ALA A 7 48.06 -39.35 2.03
C ALA A 7 46.69 -39.35 1.31
N THR A 8 45.61 -39.58 2.06
CA THR A 8 44.26 -39.28 1.58
C THR A 8 44.10 -37.76 1.57
N THR A 9 44.23 -37.15 0.39
CA THR A 9 43.77 -35.77 0.18
C THR A 9 42.27 -35.76 0.42
N VAL A 10 41.83 -35.14 1.51
CA VAL A 10 40.42 -34.78 1.69
C VAL A 10 40.09 -33.82 0.54
N GLU A 11 39.32 -34.29 -0.44
CA GLU A 11 38.70 -33.39 -1.42
C GLU A 11 37.88 -32.38 -0.62
N THR A 12 38.32 -31.12 -0.65
CA THR A 12 37.51 -30.00 -0.18
C THR A 12 36.25 -30.00 -1.04
N GLY A 13 35.14 -30.50 -0.48
CA GLY A 13 33.87 -30.56 -1.17
C GLY A 13 33.59 -29.19 -1.81
N HIS A 14 33.37 -29.20 -3.12
CA HIS A 14 33.01 -27.99 -3.85
C HIS A 14 31.88 -27.28 -3.11
N ALA A 15 32.14 -26.05 -2.67
CA ALA A 15 31.12 -25.21 -2.06
C ALA A 15 29.90 -25.23 -2.99
N HIS A 16 28.77 -25.76 -2.51
CA HIS A 16 27.54 -25.78 -3.29
C HIS A 16 27.28 -24.36 -3.78
N PRO A 17 27.07 -24.13 -5.10
CA PRO A 17 26.76 -22.80 -5.60
C PRO A 17 25.54 -22.30 -4.84
N SER A 18 25.68 -21.21 -4.09
CA SER A 18 24.53 -20.54 -3.48
C SER A 18 23.66 -20.02 -4.61
N VAL A 19 22.62 -20.79 -4.98
CA VAL A 19 21.69 -20.38 -6.02
C VAL A 19 21.00 -19.11 -5.53
N ASN A 20 21.30 -17.98 -6.16
CA ASN A 20 20.65 -16.71 -5.87
C ASN A 20 19.21 -16.77 -6.38
N ARG A 21 18.31 -17.34 -5.56
CA ARG A 21 16.89 -17.48 -5.90
C ARG A 21 16.15 -16.23 -5.45
N PRO A 22 15.37 -15.58 -6.33
CA PRO A 22 14.48 -14.50 -5.93
C PRO A 22 13.52 -14.96 -4.82
N ASN A 23 13.16 -14.05 -3.92
CA ASN A 23 12.17 -14.33 -2.89
C ASN A 23 10.79 -14.52 -3.53
N LEU A 24 10.28 -15.76 -3.51
CA LEU A 24 9.03 -16.13 -4.17
C LEU A 24 7.83 -15.33 -3.67
N THR A 25 7.74 -15.06 -2.36
CA THR A 25 6.64 -14.26 -1.80
C THR A 25 6.71 -12.83 -2.30
N SER A 26 7.90 -12.24 -2.38
CA SER A 26 8.08 -10.89 -2.93
C SER A 26 7.68 -10.81 -4.40
N VAL A 27 8.14 -11.75 -5.23
CA VAL A 27 7.79 -11.80 -6.66
C VAL A 27 6.28 -12.00 -6.84
N GLY A 28 5.68 -12.93 -6.09
CA GLY A 28 4.24 -13.17 -6.11
C GLY A 28 3.43 -11.94 -5.74
N THR A 29 3.85 -11.21 -4.70
CA THR A 29 3.21 -9.94 -4.34
C THR A 29 3.30 -8.92 -5.47
N ILE A 30 4.46 -8.73 -6.10
CA ILE A 30 4.61 -7.77 -7.22
C ILE A 30 3.68 -8.10 -8.39
N ILE A 31 3.57 -9.38 -8.76
CA ILE A 31 2.67 -9.82 -9.83
C ILE A 31 1.21 -9.54 -9.46
N TRP A 32 0.82 -9.84 -8.23
CA TRP A 32 -0.53 -9.55 -7.75
C TRP A 32 -0.81 -8.04 -7.68
N LEU A 33 0.14 -7.21 -7.24
CA LEU A 33 0.00 -5.75 -7.29
C LEU A 33 -0.19 -5.24 -8.72
N SER A 34 0.41 -5.92 -9.70
CA SER A 34 0.22 -5.60 -11.12
C SER A 34 -1.22 -5.89 -11.59
N SER A 35 -1.90 -6.91 -11.05
CA SER A 35 -3.32 -7.11 -11.33
C SER A 35 -4.21 -6.07 -10.66
N GLU A 36 -3.88 -5.64 -9.43
CA GLU A 36 -4.58 -4.54 -8.76
C GLU A 36 -4.42 -3.22 -9.54
N LEU A 37 -3.26 -2.99 -10.15
CA LEU A 37 -3.06 -1.83 -11.03
C LEU A 37 -4.02 -1.84 -12.21
N MET A 38 -4.27 -3.00 -12.82
CA MET A 38 -5.25 -3.13 -13.92
C MET A 38 -6.69 -2.92 -13.43
N PHE A 39 -7.01 -3.36 -12.21
CA PHE A 39 -8.29 -3.05 -11.57
C PHE A 39 -8.51 -1.54 -11.43
N PHE A 40 -7.53 -0.80 -10.91
CA PHE A 40 -7.61 0.66 -10.82
C PHE A 40 -7.60 1.35 -12.19
N ALA A 41 -6.86 0.83 -13.17
CA ALA A 41 -6.87 1.36 -14.53
C ALA A 41 -8.29 1.35 -15.14
N ALA A 42 -9.08 0.30 -14.89
CA ALA A 42 -10.47 0.25 -15.31
C ALA A 42 -11.35 1.32 -14.62
N LEU A 43 -11.11 1.59 -13.32
CA LEU A 43 -11.80 2.66 -12.59
C LEU A 43 -11.41 4.05 -13.10
N PHE A 44 -10.15 4.29 -13.44
CA PHE A 44 -9.72 5.53 -14.11
C PHE A 44 -10.35 5.68 -15.50
N ALA A 45 -10.41 4.60 -16.28
CA ALA A 45 -11.07 4.63 -17.59
C ALA A 45 -12.56 5.02 -17.46
N MET A 46 -13.26 4.48 -16.45
CA MET A 46 -14.63 4.88 -16.12
C MET A 46 -14.72 6.38 -15.77
N TYR A 47 -13.82 6.88 -14.92
CA TYR A 47 -13.76 8.29 -14.53
C TYR A 47 -13.59 9.22 -15.73
N PHE A 48 -12.58 8.98 -16.57
CA PHE A 48 -12.30 9.85 -17.72
C PHE A 48 -13.38 9.76 -18.79
N THR A 49 -14.01 8.60 -18.97
CA THR A 49 -15.14 8.46 -19.91
C THR A 49 -16.34 9.27 -19.45
N LEU A 50 -16.74 9.14 -18.17
CA LEU A 50 -17.85 9.90 -17.61
C LEU A 50 -17.58 11.42 -17.65
N ARG A 51 -16.35 11.83 -17.33
CA ARG A 51 -15.92 13.23 -17.45
C ARG A 51 -16.09 13.76 -18.87
N SER A 52 -15.72 12.96 -19.87
CA SER A 52 -15.80 13.35 -21.27
C SER A 52 -17.24 13.47 -21.78
N VAL A 53 -18.18 12.63 -21.31
CA VAL A 53 -19.57 12.64 -21.80
C VAL A 53 -20.45 13.65 -21.09
N THR A 54 -20.23 13.91 -19.80
CA THR A 54 -21.03 14.87 -19.02
C THR A 54 -20.62 16.32 -19.29
N GLY A 55 -19.39 16.54 -19.76
CA GLY A 55 -18.90 17.85 -20.16
C GLY A 55 -18.20 18.62 -19.03
N PRO A 56 -17.33 19.57 -19.38
CA PRO A 56 -16.40 20.21 -18.44
C PRO A 56 -17.06 21.15 -17.43
N ASP A 57 -18.18 21.78 -17.79
CA ASP A 57 -18.83 22.77 -16.91
C ASP A 57 -19.50 22.08 -15.72
N HIS A 58 -20.26 21.01 -15.97
CA HIS A 58 -20.85 20.17 -14.93
C HIS A 58 -19.78 19.55 -14.03
N TRP A 59 -18.67 19.07 -14.63
CA TRP A 59 -17.57 18.47 -13.86
C TRP A 59 -16.92 19.46 -12.89
N LYS A 60 -16.72 20.71 -13.34
CA LYS A 60 -16.17 21.79 -12.49
C LYS A 60 -17.13 22.18 -11.37
N GLU A 61 -18.42 22.23 -11.66
CA GLU A 61 -19.46 22.49 -10.66
C GLU A 61 -19.42 21.41 -9.56
N MET A 62 -19.49 20.14 -9.93
CA MET A 62 -19.44 19.04 -8.97
C MET A 62 -18.12 19.00 -8.19
N ALA A 63 -16.99 19.26 -8.85
CA ALA A 63 -15.68 19.33 -8.21
C ALA A 63 -15.48 20.57 -7.31
N SER A 64 -16.40 21.54 -7.33
CA SER A 64 -16.34 22.72 -6.44
C SER A 64 -16.81 22.41 -5.02
N HIS A 65 -17.62 21.37 -4.83
CA HIS A 65 -18.05 20.88 -3.52
C HIS A 65 -16.92 20.20 -2.72
N LEU A 66 -15.84 19.79 -3.39
CA LEU A 66 -14.72 19.11 -2.74
C LEU A 66 -13.86 20.08 -1.90
N ASN A 67 -13.59 19.70 -0.65
CA ASN A 67 -12.77 20.47 0.28
C ASN A 67 -11.27 20.19 0.08
N LEU A 68 -10.68 20.80 -0.95
CA LEU A 68 -9.28 20.59 -1.32
C LEU A 68 -8.27 20.75 -0.14
N PRO A 69 -8.33 21.78 0.72
CA PRO A 69 -7.39 21.91 1.85
C PRO A 69 -7.46 20.74 2.84
N PHE A 70 -8.67 20.25 3.13
CA PHE A 70 -8.88 19.11 4.00
C PHE A 70 -8.31 17.83 3.37
N SER A 71 -8.69 17.53 2.12
CA SER A 71 -8.26 16.31 1.43
C SER A 71 -6.76 16.32 1.15
N ALA A 72 -6.15 17.49 0.91
CA ALA A 72 -4.70 17.65 0.78
C ALA A 72 -3.95 17.37 2.09
N THR A 73 -4.49 17.83 3.22
CA THR A 73 -3.93 17.54 4.56
C THR A 73 -4.01 16.04 4.84
N ASN A 74 -5.16 15.41 4.58
CA ASN A 74 -5.35 13.99 4.77
C ASN A 74 -4.42 13.15 3.87
N THR A 75 -4.25 13.58 2.61
CA THR A 75 -3.33 12.96 1.65
C THR A 75 -1.88 13.10 2.10
N THR A 76 -1.48 14.25 2.64
CA THR A 76 -0.13 14.45 3.18
C THR A 76 0.16 13.48 4.32
N ILE A 77 -0.82 13.20 5.18
CA ILE A 77 -0.68 12.20 6.24
C ILE A 77 -0.45 10.80 5.63
N LEU A 78 -1.21 10.41 4.61
CA LEU A 78 -1.01 9.11 3.96
C LEU A 78 0.37 8.98 3.30
N VAL A 79 0.80 10.00 2.55
CA VAL A 79 2.11 10.00 1.88
C VAL A 79 3.26 9.99 2.89
N LEU A 80 3.14 10.71 4.01
CA LEU A 80 4.14 10.64 5.08
C LEU A 80 4.13 9.28 5.78
N SER A 81 3.00 8.57 5.83
CA SER A 81 2.92 7.22 6.40
C SER A 81 3.72 6.20 5.58
N SER A 82 3.83 6.41 4.27
CA SER A 82 4.66 5.60 3.38
C SER A 82 6.15 5.70 3.77
N LEU A 83 6.64 6.90 4.10
CA LEU A 83 7.99 7.09 4.63
C LEU A 83 8.20 6.34 5.95
N THR A 84 7.26 6.42 6.89
CA THR A 84 7.35 5.69 8.15
C THR A 84 7.32 4.18 7.94
N CYS A 85 6.55 3.70 6.95
CA CYS A 85 6.52 2.29 6.57
C CYS A 85 7.91 1.82 6.12
N GLN A 86 8.56 2.59 5.24
CA GLN A 86 9.88 2.28 4.72
C GLN A 86 10.95 2.23 5.82
N LEU A 87 10.91 3.18 6.77
CA LEU A 87 11.79 3.15 7.94
C LEU A 87 11.61 1.88 8.78
N GLY A 88 10.38 1.37 8.87
CA GLY A 88 10.07 0.09 9.49
C GLY A 88 10.71 -1.08 8.77
N VAL A 89 10.66 -1.12 7.44
CA VAL A 89 11.32 -2.16 6.64
C VAL A 89 12.83 -2.14 6.81
N PHE A 90 13.47 -0.97 6.78
CA PHE A 90 14.91 -0.88 7.04
C PHE A 90 15.30 -1.39 8.43
N ALA A 91 14.42 -1.22 9.43
CA ALA A 91 14.62 -1.84 10.73
C ALA A 91 14.46 -3.37 10.68
N ALA A 92 13.49 -3.88 9.92
CA ALA A 92 13.30 -5.32 9.72
C ALA A 92 14.49 -6.00 9.05
N GLU A 93 15.08 -5.37 8.02
CA GLU A 93 16.27 -5.86 7.32
C GLU A 93 17.50 -5.93 8.24
N ARG A 94 17.61 -5.01 9.20
CA ARG A 94 18.65 -5.00 10.24
C ARG A 94 18.34 -5.95 11.41
N GLY A 95 17.18 -6.62 11.40
CA GLY A 95 16.72 -7.48 12.50
C GLY A 95 16.26 -6.73 13.76
N ASP A 96 16.09 -5.40 13.70
CA ASP A 96 15.62 -4.58 14.83
C ASP A 96 14.09 -4.60 14.91
N VAL A 97 13.56 -5.65 15.54
CA VAL A 97 12.12 -5.89 15.69
C VAL A 97 11.42 -4.78 16.48
N LYS A 98 12.11 -4.17 17.45
CA LYS A 98 11.52 -3.12 18.28
C LYS A 98 11.25 -1.87 17.45
N LYS A 99 12.22 -1.45 16.63
CA LYS A 99 12.03 -0.33 15.70
C LYS A 99 11.03 -0.64 14.60
N LEU A 100 11.05 -1.85 14.03
CA LEU A 100 10.03 -2.30 13.07
C LEU A 100 8.62 -2.09 13.64
N ARG A 101 8.36 -2.61 14.84
CA ARG A 101 7.04 -2.48 15.50
C ARG A 101 6.66 -1.02 15.72
N GLY A 102 7.58 -0.20 16.22
CA GLY A 102 7.33 1.23 16.45
C GLY A 102 6.93 1.96 15.17
N TRP A 103 7.69 1.77 14.09
CA TRP A 103 7.39 2.40 12.80
C TRP A 103 6.10 1.89 12.15
N PHE A 104 5.81 0.59 12.26
CA PHE A 104 4.59 0.02 11.73
C PHE A 104 3.35 0.45 12.52
N ILE A 105 3.46 0.67 13.84
CA ILE A 105 2.39 1.26 14.65
C ILE A 105 2.11 2.70 14.20
N ILE A 106 3.16 3.51 14.01
CA ILE A 106 3.01 4.89 13.51
C ILE A 106 2.32 4.89 12.15
N THR A 107 2.79 4.04 11.22
CA THR A 107 2.20 3.88 9.89
C THR A 107 0.71 3.50 9.97
N PHE A 108 0.37 2.53 10.82
CA PHE A 108 -1.00 2.09 11.05
C PHE A 108 -1.90 3.23 11.57
N VAL A 109 -1.42 4.01 12.55
CA VAL A 109 -2.19 5.13 13.11
C VAL A 109 -2.42 6.21 12.05
N MET A 110 -1.40 6.55 11.26
CA MET A 110 -1.53 7.52 10.17
C MET A 110 -2.51 7.05 9.09
N GLY A 111 -2.46 5.78 8.70
CA GLY A 111 -3.43 5.20 7.76
C GLY A 111 -4.86 5.12 8.33
N ALA A 112 -5.02 4.87 9.63
CA ALA A 112 -6.31 4.91 10.30
C ALA A 112 -6.90 6.33 10.34
N ILE A 113 -6.06 7.35 10.59
CA ILE A 113 -6.45 8.76 10.49
C ILE A 113 -6.91 9.08 9.06
N PHE A 114 -6.17 8.59 8.05
CA PHE A 114 -6.56 8.78 6.65
C PHE A 114 -7.96 8.23 6.34
N ILE A 115 -8.26 7.00 6.79
CA ILE A 115 -9.58 6.39 6.60
C ILE A 115 -10.67 7.14 7.36
N GLY A 116 -10.39 7.58 8.60
CA GLY A 116 -11.31 8.43 9.36
C GLY A 116 -11.60 9.74 8.62
N GLY A 117 -10.59 10.37 8.04
CA GLY A 117 -10.72 11.57 7.22
C GLY A 117 -11.55 11.34 5.95
N GLN A 118 -11.36 10.22 5.26
CA GLN A 118 -12.17 9.85 4.09
C GLN A 118 -13.64 9.61 4.44
N ILE A 119 -13.92 8.92 5.56
CA ILE A 119 -15.30 8.72 6.03
C ILE A 119 -15.94 10.07 6.37
N PHE A 120 -15.20 10.96 7.04
CA PHE A 120 -15.69 12.30 7.36
C PHE A 120 -16.06 13.08 6.08
N GLU A 121 -15.17 13.11 5.09
CA GLU A 121 -15.41 13.76 3.80
C GLU A 121 -16.64 13.19 3.08
N TYR A 122 -16.80 11.86 3.06
CA TYR A 122 -17.99 11.22 2.48
C TYR A 122 -19.26 11.64 3.19
N THR A 123 -19.25 11.66 4.52
CA THR A 123 -20.43 12.07 5.29
C THR A 123 -20.78 13.54 5.09
N GLU A 124 -19.79 14.40 4.91
CA GLU A 124 -19.97 15.82 4.65
C GLU A 124 -20.62 16.04 3.29
N LEU A 125 -20.07 15.42 2.23
CA LEU A 125 -20.57 15.52 0.86
C LEU A 125 -22.02 15.00 0.73
N VAL A 126 -22.33 13.87 1.38
CA VAL A 126 -23.70 13.31 1.35
C VAL A 126 -24.67 14.20 2.12
N LYS A 127 -24.30 14.70 3.31
CA LYS A 127 -25.23 15.42 4.20
C LYS A 127 -25.43 16.88 3.82
N LYS A 128 -24.38 17.56 3.36
CA LYS A 128 -24.43 19.01 3.07
C LYS A 128 -24.70 19.29 1.61
N ASP A 129 -24.03 18.57 0.71
CA ASP A 129 -24.10 18.84 -0.73
C ASP A 129 -25.06 17.89 -1.46
N GLY A 130 -25.59 16.87 -0.78
CA GLY A 130 -26.50 15.89 -1.38
C GLY A 130 -25.83 14.97 -2.42
N LEU A 131 -24.50 15.06 -2.55
CA LEU A 131 -23.72 14.24 -3.47
C LEU A 131 -23.64 12.82 -2.89
N SER A 132 -24.32 11.89 -3.53
CA SER A 132 -24.37 10.48 -3.14
C SER A 132 -23.98 9.59 -4.33
N LEU A 133 -23.79 8.29 -4.06
CA LEU A 133 -23.42 7.31 -5.08
C LEU A 133 -24.41 7.26 -6.26
N SER A 134 -25.69 7.59 -6.03
CA SER A 134 -26.76 7.54 -7.04
C SER A 134 -27.30 8.91 -7.45
N SER A 135 -26.74 10.02 -6.94
CA SER A 135 -27.28 11.36 -7.27
C SER A 135 -26.79 11.87 -8.62
N ASP A 136 -25.53 11.62 -8.97
CA ASP A 136 -24.88 12.18 -10.17
C ASP A 136 -23.78 11.22 -10.70
N PRO A 137 -23.51 11.18 -12.02
CA PRO A 137 -22.39 10.43 -12.57
C PRO A 137 -21.04 10.75 -11.91
N TYR A 138 -20.79 12.01 -11.55
CA TYR A 138 -19.60 12.43 -10.81
C TYR A 138 -19.55 11.78 -9.43
N GLY A 139 -20.64 11.86 -8.66
CA GLY A 139 -20.74 11.25 -7.34
C GLY A 139 -20.53 9.74 -7.41
N SER A 140 -21.14 9.07 -8.38
CA SER A 140 -21.00 7.63 -8.59
C SER A 140 -19.53 7.23 -8.78
N VAL A 141 -18.84 7.87 -9.72
CA VAL A 141 -17.45 7.51 -10.02
C VAL A 141 -16.47 7.97 -8.94
N PHE A 142 -16.75 9.09 -8.27
CA PHE A 142 -16.02 9.55 -7.10
C PHE A 142 -16.04 8.46 -6.02
N TYR A 143 -17.23 8.07 -5.52
CA TYR A 143 -17.34 7.11 -4.44
C TYR A 143 -16.87 5.70 -4.83
N LEU A 144 -17.00 5.28 -6.10
CA LEU A 144 -16.44 4.01 -6.54
C LEU A 144 -14.91 4.05 -6.54
N THR A 145 -14.29 5.04 -7.18
CA THR A 145 -12.83 5.13 -7.29
C THR A 145 -12.16 5.29 -5.92
N THR A 146 -12.61 6.25 -5.12
CA THR A 146 -12.03 6.51 -3.79
C THR A 146 -12.50 5.50 -2.75
N GLY A 147 -13.71 4.93 -2.89
CA GLY A 147 -14.24 3.90 -2.00
C GLY A 147 -13.52 2.56 -2.13
N PHE A 148 -13.29 2.08 -3.37
CA PHE A 148 -12.47 0.89 -3.58
C PHE A 148 -11.05 1.12 -3.07
N HIS A 149 -10.46 2.29 -3.31
CA HIS A 149 -9.19 2.63 -2.71
C HIS A 149 -9.23 2.59 -1.16
N GLY A 150 -10.24 3.17 -0.53
CA GLY A 150 -10.42 3.10 0.93
C GLY A 150 -10.54 1.67 1.46
N MET A 151 -11.18 0.76 0.70
CA MET A 151 -11.19 -0.67 1.04
C MET A 151 -9.79 -1.30 0.96
N HIS A 152 -8.97 -0.93 -0.03
CA HIS A 152 -7.58 -1.40 -0.12
C HIS A 152 -6.74 -0.88 1.05
N VAL A 153 -6.84 0.41 1.39
CA VAL A 153 -6.16 0.97 2.57
C VAL A 153 -6.59 0.22 3.84
N THR A 154 -7.89 -0.04 4.01
CA THR A 154 -8.39 -0.82 5.16
C THR A 154 -7.82 -2.24 5.17
N GLY A 155 -7.75 -2.91 4.02
CA GLY A 155 -7.09 -4.20 3.87
C GLY A 155 -5.60 -4.16 4.27
N GLY A 156 -4.91 -3.07 3.93
CA GLY A 156 -3.52 -2.83 4.33
C GLY A 156 -3.36 -2.62 5.83
N LEU A 157 -4.28 -1.86 6.46
CA LEU A 157 -4.30 -1.71 7.92
C LEU A 157 -4.50 -3.04 8.64
N ILE A 158 -5.38 -3.89 8.11
CA ILE A 158 -5.58 -5.25 8.60
C ILE A 158 -4.29 -6.08 8.44
N ALA A 159 -3.61 -5.98 7.28
CA ALA A 159 -2.34 -6.65 7.05
C ALA A 159 -1.23 -6.18 8.02
N PHE A 160 -1.17 -4.88 8.35
CA PHE A 160 -0.28 -4.37 9.40
C PHE A 160 -0.57 -4.98 10.77
N LEU A 161 -1.84 -5.09 11.16
CA LEU A 161 -2.23 -5.74 12.41
C LEU A 161 -1.79 -7.21 12.43
N PHE A 162 -1.94 -7.92 11.32
CA PHE A 162 -1.46 -9.30 11.21
C PHE A 162 0.07 -9.40 11.35
N VAL A 163 0.84 -8.55 10.66
CA VAL A 163 2.30 -8.55 10.77
C VAL A 163 2.73 -8.19 12.19
N LEU A 164 2.19 -7.11 12.77
CA LEU A 164 2.46 -6.71 14.15
C LEU A 164 2.13 -7.84 15.12
N GLY A 165 0.92 -8.39 15.05
CA GLY A 165 0.47 -9.52 15.87
C GLY A 165 1.40 -10.73 15.77
N ARG A 166 1.81 -11.11 14.56
CA ARG A 166 2.80 -12.18 14.35
C ARG A 166 4.16 -11.84 14.94
N THR A 167 4.61 -10.58 14.86
CA THR A 167 5.89 -10.19 15.49
C THR A 167 5.81 -10.31 17.02
N TYR A 168 4.67 -9.96 17.65
CA TYR A 168 4.51 -10.06 19.11
C TYR A 168 4.31 -11.50 19.60
N ALA A 169 3.65 -12.34 18.82
CA ALA A 169 3.40 -13.74 19.17
C ALA A 169 4.63 -14.65 18.95
N ALA A 170 5.53 -14.31 18.02
CA ALA A 170 6.70 -15.12 17.72
C ALA A 170 7.80 -14.98 18.79
N LYS A 171 8.34 -16.13 19.22
CA LYS A 171 9.47 -16.18 20.17
C LYS A 171 10.79 -15.70 19.57
N ARG A 172 10.96 -15.81 18.25
CA ARG A 172 12.16 -15.38 17.51
C ARG A 172 11.75 -14.74 16.18
N PHE A 173 12.42 -13.67 15.81
CA PHE A 173 12.23 -13.02 14.53
C PHE A 173 13.02 -13.76 13.45
N THR A 174 12.32 -14.30 12.47
CA THR A 174 12.90 -15.10 11.39
C THR A 174 12.91 -14.34 10.07
N HIS A 175 13.66 -14.85 9.09
CA HIS A 175 13.67 -14.29 7.73
C HIS A 175 12.28 -14.27 7.08
N GLU A 176 11.40 -15.20 7.44
CA GLU A 176 10.00 -15.22 6.99
C GLU A 176 9.21 -14.02 7.53
N GLN A 177 9.46 -13.61 8.78
CA GLN A 177 8.80 -12.43 9.35
C GLN A 177 9.31 -11.14 8.71
N ALA A 178 10.61 -11.06 8.41
CA ALA A 178 11.18 -9.96 7.64
C ALA A 178 10.57 -9.89 6.23
N THR A 179 10.48 -11.04 5.55
CA THR A 179 9.84 -11.14 4.22
C THR A 179 8.38 -10.68 4.27
N ALA A 180 7.62 -11.10 5.28
CA ALA A 180 6.23 -10.68 5.46
C ALA A 180 6.10 -9.15 5.65
N ALA A 181 7.00 -8.55 6.44
CA ALA A 181 7.03 -7.10 6.63
C ALA A 181 7.37 -6.35 5.33
N ILE A 182 8.32 -6.87 4.54
CA ILE A 182 8.70 -6.30 3.24
C ILE A 182 7.53 -6.32 2.26
N VAL A 183 6.85 -7.45 2.09
CA VAL A 183 5.76 -7.55 1.11
C VAL A 183 4.51 -6.74 1.49
N VAL A 184 4.22 -6.62 2.80
CA VAL A 184 3.16 -5.71 3.28
C VAL A 184 3.55 -4.26 3.03
N SER A 185 4.83 -3.91 3.14
CA SER A 185 5.30 -2.58 2.76
C SER A 185 5.15 -2.31 1.26
N TYR A 186 5.46 -3.28 0.39
CA TYR A 186 5.20 -3.13 -1.06
C TYR A 186 3.73 -2.86 -1.36
N TYR A 187 2.82 -3.57 -0.69
CA TYR A 187 1.39 -3.31 -0.81
C TYR A 187 1.02 -1.91 -0.35
N TRP A 188 1.51 -1.47 0.82
CA TRP A 188 1.20 -0.14 1.34
C TRP A 188 1.69 0.98 0.43
N HIS A 189 2.91 0.86 -0.07
CA HIS A 189 3.47 1.80 -1.06
C HIS A 189 2.66 1.84 -2.34
N PHE A 190 2.24 0.67 -2.84
CA PHE A 190 1.38 0.59 -4.03
C PHE A 190 0.06 1.33 -3.82
N VAL A 191 -0.60 1.08 -2.68
CA VAL A 191 -1.85 1.76 -2.33
C VAL A 191 -1.64 3.27 -2.28
N ASP A 192 -0.58 3.76 -1.63
CA ASP A 192 -0.25 5.19 -1.57
C ASP A 192 0.00 5.81 -2.96
N VAL A 193 0.73 5.11 -3.84
CA VAL A 193 0.96 5.57 -5.24
C VAL A 193 -0.35 5.67 -6.02
N VAL A 194 -1.26 4.69 -5.88
CA VAL A 194 -2.59 4.75 -6.50
C VAL A 194 -3.37 5.95 -5.95
N TRP A 195 -3.27 6.23 -4.65
CA TRP A 195 -3.92 7.41 -4.06
C TRP A 195 -3.40 8.71 -4.64
N ILE A 196 -2.08 8.86 -4.84
CA ILE A 196 -1.51 10.06 -5.46
C ILE A 196 -2.10 10.28 -6.85
N GLY A 197 -2.25 9.20 -7.65
CA GLY A 197 -2.90 9.26 -8.95
C GLY A 197 -4.38 9.68 -8.87
N LEU A 198 -5.13 9.13 -7.91
CA LEU A 198 -6.53 9.48 -7.65
C LEU A 198 -6.66 10.93 -7.20
N PHE A 199 -5.85 11.36 -6.24
CA PHE A 199 -5.85 12.72 -5.71
C PHE A 199 -5.55 13.73 -6.81
N ALA A 200 -4.52 13.50 -7.62
CA ALA A 200 -4.19 14.36 -8.76
C ALA A 200 -5.36 14.43 -9.75
N THR A 201 -5.96 13.29 -10.09
CA THR A 201 -7.04 13.23 -11.07
C THR A 201 -8.33 13.92 -10.59
N ILE A 202 -8.71 13.70 -9.33
CA ILE A 202 -10.01 14.15 -8.79
C ILE A 202 -9.92 15.59 -8.25
N TYR A 203 -8.85 15.92 -7.52
CA TYR A 203 -8.76 17.17 -6.77
C TYR A 203 -7.96 18.26 -7.49
N LEU A 204 -6.99 17.89 -8.33
CA LEU A 204 -6.13 18.84 -9.03
C LEU A 204 -6.58 19.07 -10.49
N ILE A 205 -6.96 18.01 -11.21
CA ILE A 205 -7.35 18.09 -12.62
C ILE A 205 -8.89 18.18 -12.74
N LYS A 206 -9.44 19.36 -12.47
CA LYS A 206 -10.88 19.65 -12.60
C LYS A 206 -11.33 19.84 -14.05
#